data_AF-A0A6C0BWJ8-F1
#
_entry.id   AF-A0A6C0BWJ8-F1
#
_cell.length_a   1.000
_cell.length_b   1.000
_cell.length_c   1.000
_cell.angle_alpha   90.00
_cell.angle_beta   90.00
_cell.angle_gamma   90.00
#
_symmetry.space_group_name_H-M   'P 1'
#
loop_
_entity.id
_entity.type
_entity.pdbx_description
1 polymer ?
#
loop_
_entity_poly.entity_id
_entity_poly.type
_entity_poly.pdbx_seq_one_letter_code
_entity_poly.pdbx_strand_id
1 'polypeptide(L)'
;MTSTQLIPIQVIQYEPVFNTDTNQYADKSPWKKHQRNRQTHTCPCKAGTTFACTRSFDSHVKSGCHKDWILKYNAKQEIVAAMEKTYQIKLRQLEQQNVRVIAEREQWKTQANEAQRLAEELEQSNIRLAREKETAEEELRAFKNRLKGLID
;
A
#
# COMPACT_ATOMS: atom_id res chain seq x y z
N MET A 1 -29.92 51.94 2.23
CA MET A 1 -30.29 50.69 1.52
C MET A 1 -29.82 49.52 2.37
N THR A 2 -30.74 48.82 3.03
CA THR A 2 -30.41 47.66 3.87
C THR A 2 -30.10 46.47 2.96
N SER A 3 -28.84 46.02 2.98
CA SER A 3 -28.40 44.85 2.23
C SER A 3 -29.07 43.60 2.80
N THR A 4 -29.93 42.95 2.02
CA THR A 4 -30.54 41.66 2.38
C THR A 4 -29.47 40.58 2.28
N GLN A 5 -28.91 40.16 3.41
CA GLN A 5 -28.02 38.99 3.45
C GLN A 5 -28.85 37.70 3.43
N LEU A 6 -28.62 36.88 2.40
CA LEU A 6 -29.17 35.53 2.30
C LEU A 6 -28.35 34.58 3.19
N ILE A 7 -29.00 33.98 4.19
CA ILE A 7 -28.37 32.96 5.05
C ILE A 7 -28.54 31.59 4.37
N PRO A 8 -27.45 30.86 4.08
CA PRO A 8 -27.55 29.52 3.51
C PRO A 8 -28.14 28.54 4.53
N ILE A 9 -29.20 27.83 4.13
CA ILE A 9 -29.78 26.75 4.93
C ILE A 9 -28.83 25.55 4.82
N GLN A 10 -28.24 25.12 5.93
CA GLN A 10 -27.45 23.90 5.97
C GLN A 10 -28.36 22.69 5.79
N VAL A 11 -28.10 21.90 4.75
CA VAL A 11 -28.81 20.67 4.44
C VAL A 11 -27.84 19.50 4.60
N ILE A 12 -28.18 18.54 5.46
CA ILE A 12 -27.30 17.42 5.81
C ILE A 12 -27.76 16.16 5.08
N GLN A 13 -26.85 15.48 4.39
CA GLN A 13 -27.20 14.21 3.74
C GLN A 13 -27.57 13.16 4.80
N TYR A 14 -28.67 12.44 4.57
CA TYR A 14 -29.10 11.34 5.39
C TYR A 14 -28.26 10.09 5.14
N GLU A 15 -27.86 9.45 6.23
CA GLU A 15 -27.17 8.16 6.23
C GLU A 15 -27.91 7.18 7.14
N PRO A 16 -28.13 5.94 6.68
CA PRO A 16 -28.79 4.92 7.47
C PRO A 16 -27.82 4.37 8.52
N VAL A 17 -28.36 3.78 9.58
CA VAL A 17 -27.54 3.27 10.69
C VAL A 17 -27.35 1.77 10.54
N PHE A 18 -26.10 1.32 10.63
CA PHE A 18 -25.79 -0.10 10.62
C PHE A 18 -26.29 -0.77 11.91
N ASN A 19 -27.10 -1.81 11.77
CA ASN A 19 -27.55 -2.63 12.90
C ASN A 19 -26.70 -3.91 12.97
N THR A 20 -26.02 -4.11 14.10
CA THR A 20 -25.15 -5.26 14.36
C THR A 20 -25.91 -6.57 14.46
N ASP A 21 -27.17 -6.54 14.91
CA ASP A 21 -27.94 -7.75 15.19
C ASP A 21 -28.46 -8.38 13.90
N THR A 22 -28.88 -7.53 12.95
CA THR A 22 -29.42 -7.95 11.65
C THR A 22 -28.40 -7.88 10.52
N ASN A 23 -27.18 -7.39 10.80
CA ASN A 23 -26.12 -7.15 9.83
C ASN A 23 -26.57 -6.32 8.61
N GLN A 24 -27.47 -5.35 8.83
CA GLN A 24 -28.09 -4.56 7.77
C GLN A 24 -28.23 -3.11 8.21
N TYR A 25 -28.13 -2.19 7.25
CA TYR A 25 -28.45 -0.79 7.46
C TYR A 25 -29.97 -0.62 7.57
N ALA A 26 -30.38 0.07 8.64
CA ALA A 26 -31.77 0.34 8.96
C ALA A 26 -32.01 1.85 9.05
N ASP A 27 -33.24 2.25 8.72
CA ASP A 27 -33.60 3.65 8.80
C ASP A 27 -33.83 4.09 10.25
N LYS A 28 -33.16 5.18 10.63
CA LYS A 28 -33.34 5.81 11.95
C LYS A 28 -33.59 7.29 11.78
N SER A 29 -34.63 7.80 12.44
CA SER A 29 -34.95 9.22 12.36
C SER A 29 -33.78 10.06 12.88
N PRO A 30 -33.34 11.10 12.14
CA PRO A 30 -32.21 11.95 12.55
C PRO A 30 -32.51 12.79 13.80
N TRP A 31 -33.80 13.05 14.08
CA TRP A 31 -34.20 13.95 15.15
C TRP A 31 -34.60 13.20 16.41
N LYS A 32 -34.26 13.81 17.56
CA LYS A 32 -34.79 13.38 18.86
C LYS A 32 -36.27 13.75 18.99
N LYS A 33 -36.99 12.97 19.80
CA LYS A 33 -38.38 13.28 20.16
C LYS A 33 -38.45 14.70 20.77
N HIS A 34 -39.40 15.52 20.31
CA HIS A 34 -39.59 16.92 20.73
C HIS A 34 -38.42 17.89 20.47
N GLN A 35 -37.46 17.54 19.60
CA GLN A 35 -36.38 18.46 19.24
C GLN A 35 -36.93 19.73 18.56
N ARG A 36 -36.56 20.89 19.11
CA ARG A 36 -36.76 22.22 18.52
C ARG A 36 -35.57 22.56 17.60
N ASN A 37 -35.78 23.44 16.61
CA ASN A 37 -34.76 23.88 15.64
C ASN A 37 -34.09 22.70 14.90
N ARG A 38 -34.92 21.93 14.18
CA ARG A 38 -34.49 20.73 13.46
C ARG A 38 -33.69 21.10 12.22
N GLN A 39 -32.58 20.39 12.00
CA GLN A 39 -31.82 20.48 10.76
C GLN A 39 -32.58 19.79 9.63
N THR A 40 -32.48 20.34 8.42
CA THR A 40 -33.06 19.73 7.22
C THR A 40 -32.10 18.68 6.68
N HIS A 41 -32.64 17.52 6.35
CA HIS A 41 -31.87 16.43 5.77
C HIS A 41 -32.29 16.12 4.33
N THR A 42 -31.36 15.61 3.52
CA THR A 42 -31.59 15.14 2.15
C THR A 42 -31.42 13.63 2.03
N CYS A 43 -32.37 12.93 1.40
CA CYS A 43 -32.15 11.53 1.01
C CYS A 43 -31.49 11.45 -0.36
N PRO A 44 -30.42 10.65 -0.54
CA PRO A 44 -29.80 10.41 -1.84
C PRO A 44 -30.60 9.45 -2.74
N CYS A 45 -31.61 8.76 -2.20
CA CYS A 45 -32.48 7.84 -2.93
C CYS A 45 -33.22 8.51 -4.10
N LYS A 46 -33.55 9.80 -3.97
CA LYS A 46 -34.19 10.59 -5.03
C LYS A 46 -33.75 12.04 -4.95
N ALA A 47 -33.25 12.58 -6.07
CA ALA A 47 -32.77 13.95 -6.17
C ALA A 47 -33.82 14.96 -5.66
N GLY A 48 -33.35 15.93 -4.85
CA GLY A 48 -34.19 16.99 -4.30
C GLY A 48 -35.09 16.58 -3.13
N THR A 49 -35.02 15.34 -2.64
CA THR A 49 -35.87 14.91 -1.51
C THR A 49 -35.30 15.44 -0.20
N THR A 50 -35.99 16.39 0.41
CA THR A 50 -35.64 16.96 1.71
C THR A 50 -36.69 16.66 2.77
N PHE A 51 -36.27 16.54 4.02
CA PHE A 51 -37.17 16.40 5.16
C PHE A 51 -36.70 17.27 6.31
N ALA A 52 -37.65 18.03 6.87
CA ALA A 52 -37.43 18.91 8.01
C ALA A 52 -38.14 18.40 9.29
N CYS A 53 -38.99 17.36 9.18
CA CYS A 53 -39.72 16.81 10.31
C CYS A 53 -39.86 15.28 10.25
N THR A 54 -40.12 14.67 11.41
CA THR A 54 -40.23 13.21 11.54
C THR A 54 -41.32 12.63 10.65
N ARG A 55 -42.45 13.32 10.50
CA ARG A 55 -43.57 12.85 9.66
C ARG A 55 -43.18 12.73 8.18
N SER A 56 -42.44 13.71 7.64
CA SER A 56 -42.00 13.65 6.24
C SER A 56 -40.94 12.58 6.04
N PHE A 57 -40.05 12.39 7.02
CA PHE A 57 -39.11 11.27 7.05
C PHE A 57 -39.83 9.92 7.08
N ASP A 58 -40.78 9.71 8.00
CA ASP A 58 -41.49 8.43 8.16
C ASP A 58 -42.28 8.05 6.91
N SER A 59 -42.91 9.03 6.24
CA SER A 59 -43.59 8.80 4.97
C SER A 59 -42.62 8.45 3.86
N HIS A 60 -41.45 9.09 3.86
CA HIS A 60 -40.43 8.92 2.85
C HIS A 60 -39.76 7.54 2.93
N VAL A 61 -39.33 7.11 4.13
CA VAL A 61 -38.68 5.80 4.31
C VAL A 61 -39.60 4.62 3.99
N LYS A 62 -40.92 4.83 4.10
CA LYS A 62 -41.92 3.83 3.71
C LYS A 62 -42.14 3.74 2.19
N SER A 63 -41.69 4.73 1.42
CA SER A 63 -41.84 4.75 -0.04
C SER A 63 -41.03 3.63 -0.70
N GLY A 64 -41.52 3.09 -1.82
CA GLY A 64 -40.83 2.03 -2.56
C GLY A 64 -39.44 2.44 -3.03
N CYS A 65 -39.28 3.69 -3.49
CA CYS A 65 -37.99 4.22 -3.93
C CYS A 65 -36.92 4.20 -2.83
N HIS A 66 -37.30 4.55 -1.59
CA HIS A 66 -36.36 4.50 -0.47
C HIS A 66 -36.01 3.06 -0.06
N LYS A 67 -37.01 2.17 -0.06
CA LYS A 67 -36.81 0.73 0.20
C LYS A 67 -35.86 0.07 -0.81
N ASP A 68 -35.98 0.40 -2.09
CA ASP A 68 -35.05 -0.10 -3.10
C ASP A 68 -33.65 0.47 -2.92
N TRP A 69 -33.57 1.74 -2.50
CA TRP A 69 -32.29 2.40 -2.24
C TRP A 69 -31.55 1.80 -1.03
N ILE A 70 -32.22 1.55 0.11
CA ILE A 70 -31.57 0.97 1.29
C ILE A 70 -31.04 -0.45 1.01
N LEU A 71 -31.76 -1.24 0.20
CA LEU A 71 -31.30 -2.56 -0.24
C LEU A 71 -30.02 -2.47 -1.09
N LYS A 72 -29.99 -1.54 -2.05
CA LYS A 72 -28.79 -1.28 -2.87
C LYS A 72 -27.65 -0.70 -2.04
N TYR A 73 -27.95 0.11 -1.03
CA TYR A 73 -26.97 0.64 -0.11
C TYR A 73 -26.28 -0.49 0.66
N ASN A 74 -27.04 -1.44 1.23
CA ASN A 74 -26.50 -2.64 1.89
C ASN A 74 -25.55 -3.42 0.96
N ALA A 75 -26.01 -3.77 -0.24
CA ALA A 75 -25.19 -4.52 -1.21
C ALA A 75 -23.90 -3.76 -1.59
N LYS A 76 -23.99 -2.43 -1.75
CA LYS A 76 -22.81 -1.61 -2.05
C LYS A 76 -21.81 -1.64 -0.89
N GLN A 77 -22.25 -1.56 0.36
CA GLN A 77 -21.35 -1.58 1.51
C GLN A 77 -20.65 -2.93 1.67
N GLU A 78 -21.34 -4.04 1.39
CA GLU A 78 -20.71 -5.37 1.35
C GLU A 78 -19.60 -5.46 0.31
N ILE A 79 -19.85 -4.93 -0.90
CA ILE A 79 -18.84 -4.88 -1.97
C ILE A 79 -17.65 -4.02 -1.52
N VAL A 80 -17.90 -2.83 -0.96
CA VAL A 80 -16.84 -1.94 -0.47
C VAL A 80 -16.02 -2.63 0.62
N ALA A 81 -16.66 -3.30 1.58
CA ALA A 81 -15.96 -4.04 2.63
C ALA A 81 -15.12 -5.20 2.07
N ALA A 82 -15.64 -5.94 1.09
CA ALA A 82 -14.90 -7.02 0.43
C ALA A 82 -13.69 -6.47 -0.37
N MET A 83 -13.85 -5.35 -1.06
CA MET A 83 -12.78 -4.67 -1.77
C MET A 83 -11.70 -4.17 -0.81
N GLU A 84 -12.08 -3.53 0.29
CA GLU A 84 -11.16 -3.06 1.32
C GLU A 84 -10.35 -4.23 1.89
N LYS A 85 -11.02 -5.34 2.24
CA LYS A 85 -10.34 -6.55 2.72
C LYS A 85 -9.32 -7.07 1.70
N THR A 86 -9.70 -7.09 0.42
CA THR A 86 -8.81 -7.53 -0.67
C THR A 86 -7.60 -6.59 -0.83
N TYR A 87 -7.83 -5.28 -0.75
CA TYR A 87 -6.77 -4.28 -0.80
C TYR A 87 -5.78 -4.45 0.36
N GLN A 88 -6.28 -4.63 1.58
CA GLN A 88 -5.45 -4.86 2.76
C GLN A 88 -4.60 -6.13 2.65
N ILE A 89 -5.15 -7.21 2.12
CA ILE A 89 -4.39 -8.44 1.84
C ILE A 89 -3.29 -8.16 0.82
N LYS A 90 -3.61 -7.45 -0.26
CA LYS A 90 -2.65 -7.15 -1.31
C LYS A 90 -1.53 -6.24 -0.82
N LEU A 91 -1.86 -5.25 -0.01
CA LEU A 91 -0.90 -4.34 0.61
C LEU A 91 0.11 -5.13 1.46
N ARG A 92 -0.38 -6.02 2.33
CA ARG A 92 0.47 -6.90 3.14
C ARG A 92 1.39 -7.78 2.30
N GLN A 93 0.89 -8.33 1.20
CA GLN A 93 1.71 -9.12 0.28
C GLN A 93 2.83 -8.30 -0.36
N LEU A 94 2.53 -7.06 -0.77
CA LEU A 94 3.51 -6.16 -1.35
C LEU A 94 4.57 -5.74 -0.33
N GLU A 95 4.17 -5.47 0.92
CA GLU A 95 5.11 -5.19 2.01
C GLU A 95 6.07 -6.37 2.24
N GLN A 96 5.55 -7.59 2.30
CA GLN A 96 6.38 -8.80 2.44
C GLN A 96 7.33 -8.99 1.26
N GLN A 97 6.87 -8.75 0.04
CA GLN A 97 7.73 -8.81 -1.14
C GLN A 97 8.83 -7.75 -1.10
N ASN A 98 8.51 -6.53 -0.69
CA ASN A 98 9.47 -5.44 -0.59
C ASN A 98 10.57 -5.76 0.43
N VAL A 99 10.21 -6.29 1.60
CA VAL A 99 11.18 -6.74 2.61
C VAL A 99 12.14 -7.80 2.03
N ARG A 100 11.62 -8.77 1.26
CA ARG A 100 12.46 -9.79 0.60
C ARG A 100 13.43 -9.18 -0.40
N VAL A 101 12.94 -8.29 -1.27
CA VAL A 101 13.77 -7.62 -2.28
C VAL A 101 14.89 -6.80 -1.62
N ILE A 102 14.59 -6.09 -0.52
CA ILE A 102 15.60 -5.35 0.23
C ILE A 102 16.66 -6.30 0.81
N ALA A 103 16.24 -7.41 1.41
CA ALA A 103 17.15 -8.41 1.96
C ALA A 103 18.05 -9.03 0.87
N GLU A 104 17.47 -9.41 -0.27
CA GLU A 104 18.22 -9.93 -1.43
C GLU A 104 19.21 -8.89 -1.94
N ARG A 105 18.81 -7.62 -2.05
CA ARG A 105 19.69 -6.54 -2.48
C ARG A 105 20.91 -6.39 -1.57
N GLU A 106 20.73 -6.45 -0.25
CA GLU A 106 21.84 -6.39 0.70
C GLU A 106 22.74 -7.63 0.58
N GLN A 107 22.17 -8.83 0.40
CA GLN A 107 22.96 -10.04 0.13
C GLN A 107 23.81 -9.91 -1.13
N TRP A 108 23.23 -9.44 -2.23
CA TRP A 108 23.96 -9.21 -3.48
C TRP A 108 25.08 -8.19 -3.32
N LYS A 109 24.84 -7.14 -2.52
CA LYS A 109 25.86 -6.14 -2.20
C LYS A 109 27.03 -6.76 -1.42
N THR A 110 26.75 -7.58 -0.40
CA THR A 110 27.79 -8.29 0.33
C THR A 110 28.57 -9.24 -0.57
N GLN A 111 27.88 -10.01 -1.43
CA GLN A 111 28.52 -10.92 -2.37
C GLN A 111 29.39 -10.18 -3.39
N ALA A 112 28.94 -9.02 -3.89
CA ALA A 112 29.72 -8.20 -4.81
C ALA A 112 31.01 -7.69 -4.16
N ASN A 113 30.94 -7.22 -2.92
CA ASN A 113 32.12 -6.78 -2.17
C ASN A 113 33.11 -7.92 -1.92
N GLU A 114 32.61 -9.11 -1.55
CA GLU A 114 33.45 -10.29 -1.35
C GLU A 114 34.12 -10.74 -2.66
N ALA A 115 33.36 -10.76 -3.76
CA ALA A 115 33.90 -11.09 -5.07
C ALA A 115 34.98 -10.10 -5.51
N GLN A 116 34.80 -8.81 -5.21
CA GLN A 116 35.83 -7.80 -5.45
C GLN A 116 37.09 -8.07 -4.64
N ARG A 117 36.97 -8.33 -3.33
CA ARG A 117 38.13 -8.65 -2.48
C ARG A 117 38.90 -9.86 -3.00
N LEU A 118 38.19 -10.93 -3.35
CA LEU A 118 38.80 -12.15 -3.89
C LEU A 118 39.49 -11.90 -5.24
N ALA A 119 38.94 -11.03 -6.08
CA ALA A 119 39.59 -10.64 -7.33
C ALA A 119 40.90 -9.89 -7.09
N GLU A 120 40.92 -8.95 -6.13
CA GLU A 120 42.12 -8.21 -5.74
C GLU A 120 43.20 -9.15 -5.14
N GLU A 121 42.81 -10.08 -4.27
CA GLU A 121 43.72 -11.10 -3.72
C GLU A 121 44.31 -12.01 -4.80
N LEU A 122 43.47 -12.44 -5.75
CA LEU A 122 43.91 -13.27 -6.87
C LEU A 122 44.89 -12.52 -7.77
N GLU A 123 44.64 -11.24 -8.05
CA GLU A 123 45.54 -10.39 -8.81
C GLU A 123 46.91 -10.26 -8.13
N GLN A 124 46.94 -10.00 -6.83
CA GLN A 124 48.18 -9.94 -6.06
C GLN A 124 48.94 -11.26 -6.06
N SER A 125 48.23 -12.39 -5.90
CA SER A 125 48.84 -13.72 -5.97
C SER A 125 49.43 -14.01 -7.35
N ASN A 126 48.75 -13.63 -8.43
CA ASN A 126 49.24 -13.78 -9.79
C ASN A 126 50.52 -12.96 -10.04
N ILE A 127 50.56 -11.72 -9.53
CA ILE A 127 51.77 -10.88 -9.59
C ILE A 127 52.93 -11.54 -8.85
N ARG A 128 52.69 -12.10 -7.66
CA ARG A 128 53.72 -12.81 -6.89
C ARG A 128 54.26 -14.02 -7.64
N LEU A 129 53.37 -14.88 -8.14
CA LEU A 129 53.74 -16.07 -8.90
C LEU A 129 54.51 -15.74 -10.18
N ALA A 130 54.16 -14.64 -10.86
CA ALA A 130 54.90 -14.18 -12.04
C ALA A 130 56.36 -13.84 -11.70
N ARG A 131 56.60 -13.14 -10.58
CA ARG A 131 57.96 -12.81 -10.11
C ARG A 131 58.75 -14.04 -9.67
N GLU A 132 58.11 -14.96 -8.95
CA GLU A 132 58.72 -16.23 -8.54
C GLU A 132 59.11 -17.09 -9.75
N LYS A 133 58.26 -17.10 -10.78
CA LYS A 133 58.57 -17.77 -12.05
C LYS A 133 59.78 -17.15 -12.73
N GLU A 134 59.85 -15.82 -12.84
CA GLU A 134 60.97 -15.11 -13.46
C GLU A 134 62.29 -15.42 -12.75
N THR A 135 62.31 -15.35 -11.41
CA THR A 135 63.49 -15.71 -10.61
C THR A 135 63.92 -17.16 -10.80
N ALA A 136 62.97 -18.11 -10.80
CA ALA A 136 63.29 -19.52 -11.07
C ALA A 136 63.86 -19.75 -12.48
N GLU A 137 63.35 -19.03 -13.49
CA GLU A 137 63.87 -19.09 -14.86
C GLU A 137 65.31 -18.54 -14.97
N GLU A 138 65.62 -17.47 -14.24
CA GLU A 138 66.97 -16.91 -14.15
C GLU A 138 67.95 -17.87 -13.46
N GLU A 139 67.56 -18.44 -12.32
CA GLU A 139 68.36 -19.43 -11.60
C GLU A 139 68.64 -20.66 -12.46
N LEU A 140 67.63 -21.17 -13.17
CA LEU A 140 67.78 -22.28 -14.10
C LEU A 140 68.75 -21.95 -15.23
N ARG A 141 68.68 -20.73 -15.78
CA ARG A 141 69.61 -20.25 -16.81
C ARG A 141 71.03 -20.17 -16.27
N ALA A 142 71.23 -19.62 -15.08
CA ALA A 142 72.54 -19.54 -14.44
C ALA A 142 73.12 -20.95 -14.16
N PHE A 143 72.30 -21.87 -13.68
CA PHE A 143 72.69 -23.25 -13.44
C PHE A 143 73.12 -23.96 -14.73
N LYS A 144 72.33 -23.83 -15.81
CA LYS A 144 72.68 -24.36 -17.14
C LYS A 144 74.02 -23.83 -17.65
N ASN A 145 74.28 -22.53 -17.48
CA ASN A 145 75.55 -21.92 -17.87
C ASN A 145 76.74 -22.48 -17.07
N ARG A 146 76.59 -22.69 -15.76
CA ARG A 146 77.64 -23.30 -14.92
C ARG A 146 77.96 -24.73 -15.34
N LEU A 147 76.93 -25.54 -15.62
CA LEU A 147 77.14 -26.91 -16.09
C LEU A 147 77.89 -26.94 -17.43
N LYS A 148 77.58 -26.01 -18.34
CA LYS A 148 78.27 -25.93 -19.62
C LYS A 148 79.77 -25.66 -19.45
N GLY A 149 80.14 -24.72 -18.58
CA GLY A 149 81.55 -24.44 -18.27
C GLY A 149 82.30 -25.50 -17.46
N LEU A 150 81.63 -26.58 -17.03
CA LEU A 150 82.27 -27.76 -16.42
C LEU A 150 82.49 -28.91 -17.41
N ILE A 151 81.84 -28.85 -18.57
CA ILE A 151 81.89 -29.88 -19.62
C ILE A 151 82.85 -29.47 -20.75
N ASP A 152 83.11 -28.15 -20.91
CA ASP A 152 84.17 -27.57 -21.75
C ASP A 152 85.51 -27.51 -21.00
#